data_AF-A0A2W5QBB0-F1
#
_entry.id   AF-A0A2W5QBB0-F1
#
_cell.length_a   1.000
_cell.length_b   1.000
_cell.length_c   1.000
_cell.angle_alpha   90.00
_cell.angle_beta   90.00
_cell.angle_gamma   90.00
#
_symmetry.space_group_name_H-M   'P 1'
#
loop_
_entity.id
_entity.type
_entity.pdbx_description
1 polymer ?
#
loop_
_entity_poly.entity_id
_entity_poly.type
_entity_poly.pdbx_seq_one_letter_code
_entity_poly.pdbx_strand_id
1 'polypeptide(L)'
;YMVTTLVLDIVLGFAAAIVVAWFSRQREFRADAGAAQLMGRKQPMINALARLGGLPAGELPKAVEAMGITGAMGKLFATHPPIEERIAALQNAQR
;
A
#
# COMPACT_ATOMS: atom_id res chain seq x y z
N TYR A 1 21.96 -29.81 7.34
CA TYR A 1 20.52 -29.67 7.63
C TYR A 1 20.18 -28.26 8.10
N MET A 2 20.64 -27.81 9.27
CA MET A 2 20.28 -26.49 9.83
C MET A 2 20.57 -25.29 8.92
N VAL A 3 21.72 -25.27 8.24
CA VAL A 3 22.07 -24.17 7.33
C VAL A 3 21.11 -24.12 6.14
N THR A 4 20.77 -25.28 5.57
CA THR A 4 19.86 -25.37 4.43
C THR A 4 18.45 -24.92 4.80
N THR A 5 17.93 -25.34 5.96
CA THR A 5 16.61 -24.91 6.43
C THR A 5 16.57 -23.42 6.75
N LEU A 6 17.60 -22.89 7.42
CA LEU A 6 17.70 -21.45 7.72
C LEU A 6 17.69 -20.60 6.45
N VAL A 7 18.46 -21.00 5.43
CA VAL A 7 18.50 -20.27 4.15
C VAL A 7 17.14 -20.32 3.46
N LEU A 8 16.49 -21.49 3.42
CA LEU A 8 15.18 -21.64 2.81
C LEU A 8 14.11 -20.82 3.54
N ASP A 9 14.10 -20.82 4.88
CA ASP A 9 13.15 -20.04 5.67
C ASP A 9 13.28 -18.53 5.41
N ILE A 10 14.51 -18.02 5.31
CA ILE A 10 14.75 -16.61 5.01
C ILE A 10 14.27 -16.26 3.59
N VAL A 11 14.63 -17.07 2.59
CA VAL A 11 14.28 -16.79 1.19
C VAL A 11 12.77 -16.91 0.98
N LEU A 12 12.15 -17.98 1.47
CA LEU A 12 10.71 -18.20 1.35
C LEU A 12 9.92 -17.18 2.17
N GLY A 13 10.39 -16.82 3.37
CA GLY A 13 9.78 -15.78 4.19
C GLY A 13 9.80 -14.41 3.51
N PHE A 14 10.93 -14.04 2.89
CA PHE A 14 11.04 -12.81 2.12
C PHE A 14 10.12 -12.81 0.89
N ALA A 15 10.09 -13.91 0.13
CA ALA A 15 9.19 -14.06 -1.01
C ALA A 15 7.71 -13.97 -0.60
N ALA A 16 7.33 -14.62 0.50
CA ALA A 16 5.99 -14.55 1.06
C ALA A 16 5.63 -13.11 1.46
N ALA A 17 6.55 -12.37 2.09
CA ALA A 17 6.33 -10.97 2.45
C ALA A 17 6.02 -10.09 1.24
N ILE A 18 6.71 -10.29 0.11
CA ILE A 18 6.44 -9.58 -1.15
C ILE A 18 5.02 -9.87 -1.65
N VAL A 19 4.62 -11.14 -1.68
CA VAL A 19 3.28 -11.57 -2.13
C VAL A 19 2.19 -10.98 -1.24
N VAL A 20 2.37 -11.02 0.09
CA VAL A 20 1.42 -10.44 1.05
C VAL A 20 1.31 -8.92 0.87
N ALA A 21 2.43 -8.22 0.71
CA ALA A 21 2.43 -6.78 0.47
C ALA A 21 1.71 -6.43 -0.85
N TRP A 22 1.95 -7.20 -1.92
CA TRP A 22 1.24 -7.03 -3.18
C TRP A 22 -0.28 -7.27 -3.04
N PHE A 23 -0.69 -8.36 -2.40
CA PHE A 23 -2.10 -8.66 -2.18
C PHE A 23 -2.80 -7.61 -1.30
N SER A 24 -2.09 -7.06 -0.30
CA SER A 24 -2.57 -5.94 0.51
C SER A 24 -2.92 -4.74 -0.37
N ARG A 25 -2.01 -4.35 -1.28
CA ARG A 25 -2.24 -3.24 -2.22
C ARG A 25 -3.41 -3.52 -3.16
N GLN A 26 -3.53 -4.74 -3.69
CA GLN A 26 -4.63 -5.14 -4.56
C GLN A 26 -6.00 -5.04 -3.86
N ARG A 27 -6.07 -5.40 -2.57
CA ARG A 27 -7.30 -5.30 -1.77
C ARG A 27 -7.74 -3.85 -1.58
N GLU A 28 -6.80 -2.92 -1.40
CA GLU A 28 -7.09 -1.49 -1.25
C GLU A 28 -7.74 -0.92 -2.52
N PHE A 29 -7.17 -1.19 -3.71
CA PHE A 29 -7.78 -0.75 -4.96
C PHE A 29 -9.19 -1.32 -5.17
N ARG A 30 -9.40 -2.59 -4.78
CA ARG A 30 -10.72 -3.22 -4.83
C ARG A 30 -11.70 -2.59 -3.85
N ALA A 31 -11.24 -2.19 -2.67
CA ALA A 31 -12.06 -1.48 -1.70
C ALA A 31 -12.49 -0.10 -2.22
N ASP A 32 -11.58 0.64 -2.86
CA ASP A 32 -11.87 1.94 -3.48
C ASP A 32 -12.89 1.82 -4.60
N ALA A 33 -12.72 0.84 -5.49
CA ALA A 33 -13.65 0.55 -6.56
C ALA A 33 -15.03 0.14 -6.00
N GLY A 34 -15.05 -0.73 -4.99
CA GLY A 34 -16.29 -1.14 -4.33
C GLY A 34 -17.02 0.03 -3.66
N ALA A 35 -16.29 0.92 -2.97
CA ALA A 35 -16.87 2.13 -2.38
C ALA A 35 -17.47 3.05 -3.45
N ALA A 36 -16.77 3.25 -4.57
CA ALA A 36 -17.28 4.05 -5.68
C ALA A 36 -18.53 3.43 -6.34
N GLN A 37 -18.58 2.09 -6.46
CA GLN A 37 -19.75 1.37 -6.97
C GLN A 37 -20.95 1.50 -6.04
N LEU A 38 -20.74 1.32 -4.72
CA LEU A 38 -21.80 1.47 -3.71
C LEU A 38 -22.36 2.90 -3.67
N MET A 39 -21.52 3.91 -3.92
CA MET A 39 -21.96 5.31 -4.01
C MET A 39 -22.57 5.68 -5.37
N GLY A 40 -22.51 4.78 -6.38
CA GLY A 40 -22.95 5.05 -7.75
C GLY A 40 -22.13 6.09 -8.51
N ARG A 41 -21.06 6.64 -7.89
CA ARG A 41 -20.17 7.64 -8.47
C ARG A 41 -18.80 7.60 -7.81
N LYS A 42 -17.77 7.88 -8.61
CA LYS A 42 -16.35 7.84 -8.21
C LYS A 42 -15.88 9.13 -7.52
N GLN A 43 -16.55 10.24 -7.82
CA GLN A 43 -16.16 11.58 -7.36
C GLN A 43 -16.04 11.72 -5.83
N PRO A 44 -16.98 11.19 -5.01
CA PRO A 44 -16.86 11.31 -3.55
C PRO A 44 -15.60 10.61 -3.01
N MET A 45 -15.26 9.44 -3.56
CA MET A 45 -14.08 8.70 -3.15
C MET A 45 -12.79 9.42 -3.56
N ILE A 46 -12.74 9.93 -4.79
CA ILE A 46 -11.61 10.74 -5.29
C ILE A 46 -11.40 11.97 -4.41
N ASN A 47 -12.48 12.69 -4.08
CA ASN A 47 -12.41 13.88 -3.23
C ASN A 47 -11.96 13.55 -1.80
N ALA A 48 -12.42 12.42 -1.25
CA ALA A 48 -11.99 11.95 0.07
C ALA A 48 -10.50 11.61 0.09
N LEU A 49 -10.01 10.90 -0.93
CA LEU A 49 -8.59 10.58 -1.09
C LEU A 49 -7.74 11.84 -1.28
N ALA A 50 -8.18 12.80 -2.10
CA ALA A 50 -7.47 14.06 -2.29
C ALA A 50 -7.36 14.87 -0.98
N ARG A 51 -8.42 14.87 -0.17
CA ARG A 51 -8.40 15.50 1.16
C ARG A 51 -7.47 14.77 2.13
N LEU A 52 -7.42 13.44 2.06
CA LEU A 52 -6.53 12.62 2.88
C LEU A 52 -5.05 12.83 2.50
N GLY A 53 -4.74 12.93 1.21
CA GLY A 53 -3.37 13.21 0.71
C GLY A 53 -2.87 14.61 1.03
N GLY A 54 -3.78 15.56 1.30
CA GLY A 54 -3.43 16.90 1.78
C GLY A 54 -3.16 17.00 3.29
N LEU A 55 -3.33 15.92 4.06
CA LEU A 55 -3.02 15.92 5.49
C LEU A 55 -1.53 15.64 5.69
N PRO A 56 -0.81 16.46 6.48
CA PRO A 56 0.58 16.17 6.80
C PRO A 56 0.65 14.82 7.51
N ALA A 57 1.49 13.93 6.99
CA ALA A 57 1.80 12.68 7.69
C ALA A 57 2.36 13.05 9.08
N GLY A 58 1.83 12.43 10.13
CA GLY A 58 2.32 12.67 11.48
C GLY A 58 3.83 12.43 11.58
N GLU A 59 4.53 13.22 12.38
CA GLU A 59 5.96 13.06 12.58
C GLU A 59 6.26 11.63 13.05
N LEU A 60 7.16 10.96 12.33
CA LEU A 60 7.62 9.65 12.75
C LEU A 60 8.55 9.81 13.96
N PRO A 61 8.50 8.89 14.93
CA PRO A 61 9.53 8.83 15.96
C PRO A 61 10.91 8.73 15.31
N LYS A 62 11.86 9.56 15.72
CA LYS A 62 13.22 9.63 15.14
C LYS A 62 13.92 8.26 15.03
N ALA A 63 13.61 7.32 15.91
CA ALA A 63 14.11 5.95 15.86
C ALA A 63 13.62 5.17 14.61
N VAL A 64 12.40 5.42 14.14
CA VAL A 64 11.82 4.79 12.94
C VAL A 64 12.35 5.44 11.67
N GLU A 65 12.57 6.76 11.70
CA GLU A 65 13.18 7.52 10.61
C GLU A 65 14.62 7.07 10.35
N ALA A 66 15.40 6.84 11.42
CA ALA A 66 16.78 6.34 11.35
C ALA A 66 16.91 4.93 10.74
N MET A 67 15.84 4.13 10.69
CA MET A 67 15.86 2.81 10.05
C MET A 67 15.80 2.87 8.52
N GLY A 68 15.67 4.06 7.90
CA GLY A 68 15.68 4.22 6.43
C GLY A 68 14.48 3.60 5.71
N ILE A 69 13.46 3.18 6.48
CA ILE A 69 12.24 2.52 5.99
C ILE A 69 11.32 3.50 5.23
N THR A 70 11.58 4.80 5.26
CA THR A 70 10.75 5.82 4.59
C THR A 70 11.11 6.03 3.10
N GLY A 71 12.19 5.42 2.61
CA GLY A 71 12.65 5.54 1.22
C GLY A 71 12.02 4.55 0.23
N ALA A 72 12.72 4.27 -0.89
CA ALA A 72 12.25 3.33 -1.93
C ALA A 72 12.02 1.90 -1.40
N MET A 73 12.79 1.47 -0.39
CA MET A 73 12.57 0.20 0.32
C MET A 73 11.25 0.21 1.11
N GLY A 74 10.87 1.37 1.65
CA GLY A 74 9.57 1.58 2.30
C GLY A 74 8.38 1.34 1.40
N LYS A 75 8.48 1.75 0.13
CA LYS A 75 7.41 1.50 -0.87
C LYS A 75 7.17 0.01 -1.10
N LEU A 76 8.20 -0.82 -0.99
CA LEU A 76 8.06 -2.28 -1.12
C LEU A 76 7.32 -2.89 0.07
N PHE A 77 7.54 -2.35 1.27
CA PHE A 77 6.87 -2.77 2.52
C PHE A 77 5.64 -1.96 2.88
N ALA A 78 5.28 -0.95 2.07
CA ALA A 78 4.10 -0.14 2.30
C ALA A 78 2.84 -1.01 2.14
N THR A 79 2.09 -1.13 3.24
CA THR A 79 0.86 -1.92 3.32
C THR A 79 -0.28 -1.33 2.48
N HIS A 80 -0.18 -0.03 2.16
CA HIS A 80 -1.11 0.71 1.31
C HIS A 80 -0.39 1.35 0.12
N PRO A 81 -1.00 1.37 -1.08
CA PRO A 81 -0.47 2.11 -2.22
C PRO A 81 -0.59 3.63 -1.97
N PRO A 82 0.28 4.44 -2.58
CA PRO A 82 0.22 5.90 -2.45
C PRO A 82 -1.13 6.44 -2.96
N ILE A 83 -1.56 7.57 -2.39
CA ILE A 83 -2.90 8.11 -2.62
C ILE A 83 -3.10 8.50 -4.09
N GLU A 84 -2.06 8.99 -4.74
CA GLU A 84 -2.06 9.40 -6.13
C GLU A 84 -2.36 8.21 -7.06
N GLU A 85 -1.78 7.04 -6.79
CA GLU A 85 -2.05 5.80 -7.53
C GLU A 85 -3.50 5.34 -7.35
N ARG A 86 -4.05 5.49 -6.13
CA ARG A 86 -5.45 5.16 -5.83
C ARG A 86 -6.43 6.07 -6.58
N ILE A 87 -6.15 7.38 -6.61
CA ILE A 87 -6.95 8.35 -7.37
C ILE A 87 -6.88 8.04 -8.87
N ALA A 88 -5.69 7.78 -9.40
CA ALA A 88 -5.51 7.42 -10.81
C ALA A 88 -6.26 6.14 -11.17
N ALA A 89 -6.23 5.11 -10.31
CA ALA A 89 -6.98 3.87 -10.51
C ALA A 89 -8.51 4.13 -10.56
N LEU A 90 -9.04 4.99 -9.69
CA LEU A 90 -10.45 5.39 -9.72
C LEU A 90 -10.81 6.18 -10.98
N GLN A 91 -9.95 7.08 -11.44
CA GLN A 91 -10.18 7.86 -12.65
C GLN A 91 -10.17 6.98 -13.91
N ASN A 92 -9.27 5.99 -13.96
CA ASN A 92 -9.11 5.09 -15.10
C ASN A 92 -10.07 3.91 -15.09
N ALA A 93 -10.68 3.57 -13.95
CA ALA A 93 -11.75 2.58 -13.92
C ALA A 93 -12.86 3.05 -14.87
N GLN A 94 -13.27 2.23 -15.84
CA GLN A 94 -14.48 2.51 -16.63
C GLN A 94 -15.70 2.40 -15.71
N ARG A 95 -16.75 3.20 -16.00
CA ARG A 95 -17.94 3.31 -15.15
C ARG A 95 -18.59 1.96 -14.90
#